data_AF-A0A397VBT1-F1
#
_entry.id   AF-A0A397VBT1-F1
#
_cell.length_a   1.000
_cell.length_b   1.000
_cell.length_c   1.000
_cell.angle_alpha   90.00
_cell.angle_beta   90.00
_cell.angle_gamma   90.00
#
_symmetry.space_group_name_H-M   'P 1'
#
loop_
_entity.id
_entity.type
_entity.pdbx_description
1 polymer ?
#
loop_
_entity_poly.entity_id
_entity_poly.type
_entity_poly.pdbx_seq_one_letter_code
_entity_poly.pdbx_strand_id
1 'polypeptide(L)'
;MCLIQLSLETSIWTTFDNIIVFGDSYSDNGNVYALTNKSNPKSPPNYKGRFSNGKVWIEYLTMKYHANLIDKAFGSATSDNDLVPGHFQWDNSNYSVPGIKQQIDFFINSHPNQNYDKTLFAMGYFGNDYRLTNNGINPSVVVSSLIYSASQLVNYSNAKIILIPTIPLLPNSTQNSTFTNHNKFLKILLDSFSAEHPDVEVLLYPFDEVLLKLENSDDLLEKLNITNVFNGCNSYKDASNVCENPENYMFWDEVHLTTKIHEYIANNVYNRLIGLIKW
;
A
#
# COMPACT_ATOMS: atom_id res chain seq x y z
N MET A 1 -3.94 27.47 -34.69
CA MET A 1 -5.01 26.46 -34.86
C MET A 1 -4.82 25.40 -33.80
N CYS A 2 -5.87 25.16 -33.01
CA CYS A 2 -6.10 24.07 -32.05
C CYS A 2 -4.99 23.75 -31.02
N LEU A 3 -5.06 24.42 -29.86
CA LEU A 3 -4.64 23.82 -28.59
C LEU A 3 -5.75 22.83 -28.20
N ILE A 4 -5.56 21.54 -28.47
CA ILE A 4 -6.41 20.51 -27.88
C ILE A 4 -5.96 20.37 -26.43
N GLN A 5 -6.60 21.10 -25.54
CA GLN A 5 -6.53 20.82 -24.12
C GLN A 5 -7.50 19.66 -23.86
N LEU A 6 -7.02 18.43 -24.08
CA LEU A 6 -7.67 17.23 -23.58
C LEU A 6 -7.63 17.32 -22.05
N SER A 7 -8.70 17.84 -21.45
CA SER A 7 -8.98 17.47 -20.07
C SER A 7 -9.28 15.98 -20.08
N LEU A 8 -8.34 15.16 -19.64
CA LEU A 8 -8.65 13.77 -19.28
C LEU A 8 -9.69 13.85 -18.16
N GLU A 9 -10.97 13.66 -18.50
CA GLU A 9 -11.96 13.30 -17.50
C GLU A 9 -11.51 11.97 -16.93
N THR A 10 -11.14 11.97 -15.65
CA THR A 10 -10.78 10.74 -14.91
C THR A 10 -11.96 9.78 -15.00
N SER A 11 -11.73 8.54 -15.42
CA SER A 11 -12.81 7.58 -15.55
C SER A 11 -13.41 7.30 -14.18
N ILE A 12 -14.73 7.15 -14.14
CA ILE A 12 -15.45 6.85 -12.90
C ILE A 12 -15.58 5.34 -12.79
N TRP A 13 -14.97 4.78 -11.75
CA TRP A 13 -15.02 3.36 -11.44
C TRP A 13 -16.02 3.10 -10.32
N THR A 14 -17.29 2.85 -10.68
CA THR A 14 -18.38 2.64 -9.71
C THR A 14 -18.51 1.18 -9.25
N THR A 15 -17.94 0.22 -9.98
CA THR A 15 -18.00 -1.21 -9.64
C THR A 15 -16.69 -1.92 -9.93
N PHE A 16 -16.31 -2.85 -9.06
CA PHE A 16 -15.29 -3.86 -9.30
C PHE A 16 -15.83 -5.22 -8.90
N ASP A 17 -15.54 -6.26 -9.70
CA ASP A 17 -15.82 -7.64 -9.33
C ASP A 17 -14.70 -8.18 -8.42
N ASN A 18 -13.46 -7.74 -8.66
CA ASN A 18 -12.29 -8.12 -7.90
C ASN A 18 -11.41 -6.91 -7.57
N ILE A 19 -10.75 -6.97 -6.41
CA ILE A 19 -9.61 -6.15 -6.06
C ILE A 19 -8.45 -7.11 -5.77
N ILE A 20 -7.35 -6.95 -6.48
CA ILE A 20 -6.15 -7.76 -6.34
C ILE A 20 -5.03 -6.87 -5.84
N VAL A 21 -4.42 -7.23 -4.71
CA VAL A 21 -3.37 -6.42 -4.11
C VAL A 21 -2.07 -7.20 -4.00
N PHE A 22 -1.00 -6.54 -4.41
CA PHE A 22 0.39 -6.90 -4.18
C PHE A 22 0.99 -5.85 -3.26
N GLY A 23 1.85 -6.23 -2.33
CA GLY A 23 2.39 -5.25 -1.41
C GLY A 23 2.99 -5.84 -0.15
N ASP A 24 3.05 -4.98 0.86
CA ASP A 24 3.65 -5.29 2.15
C ASP A 24 2.64 -5.25 3.33
N SER A 25 3.13 -4.99 4.53
CA SER A 25 2.37 -5.02 5.79
C SER A 25 1.21 -4.03 5.84
N TYR A 26 1.23 -2.95 5.06
CA TYR A 26 0.10 -2.02 4.98
C TYR A 26 -1.10 -2.63 4.23
N SER A 27 -0.91 -3.72 3.50
CA SER A 27 -1.96 -4.38 2.72
C SER A 27 -2.19 -5.85 3.12
N ASP A 28 -1.19 -6.50 3.73
CA ASP A 28 -1.25 -7.90 4.17
C ASP A 28 -2.39 -8.16 5.18
N ASN A 29 -3.34 -9.00 4.79
CA ASN A 29 -4.48 -9.42 5.61
C ASN A 29 -4.25 -10.73 6.40
N GLY A 30 -3.03 -11.25 6.44
CA GLY A 30 -2.64 -12.41 7.24
C GLY A 30 -1.76 -13.45 6.53
N ASN A 31 -1.15 -13.15 5.40
CA ASN A 31 -0.21 -14.01 4.69
C ASN A 31 1.05 -14.27 5.52
N VAL A 32 1.66 -13.25 6.14
CA VAL A 32 2.77 -13.46 7.09
C VAL A 32 2.31 -14.22 8.34
N TYR A 33 1.08 -13.97 8.79
CA TYR A 33 0.49 -14.69 9.93
C TYR A 33 0.31 -16.17 9.62
N ALA A 34 -0.14 -16.53 8.42
CA ALA A 34 -0.20 -17.91 7.97
C ALA A 34 1.20 -18.53 7.85
N LEU A 35 2.16 -17.82 7.24
CA LEU A 35 3.54 -18.26 7.04
C LEU A 35 4.23 -18.61 8.36
N THR A 36 3.93 -17.87 9.42
CA THR A 36 4.53 -18.03 10.75
C THR A 36 3.72 -18.93 11.67
N ASN A 37 2.82 -19.76 11.13
CA ASN A 37 1.92 -20.61 11.91
C ASN A 37 1.18 -19.82 13.01
N LYS A 38 0.67 -18.64 12.64
CA LYS A 38 -0.10 -17.72 13.47
C LYS A 38 0.69 -17.08 14.61
N SER A 39 2.00 -16.90 14.46
CA SER A 39 2.83 -16.25 15.50
C SER A 39 3.17 -14.78 15.24
N ASN A 40 3.27 -14.35 13.96
CA ASN A 40 3.65 -12.97 13.59
C ASN A 40 2.66 -12.34 12.60
N PRO A 41 2.14 -11.12 12.84
CA PRO A 41 2.28 -10.36 14.08
C PRO A 41 1.55 -11.06 15.24
N LYS A 42 2.05 -10.89 16.47
CA LYS A 42 1.39 -11.42 17.67
C LYS A 42 -0.04 -10.89 17.75
N SER A 43 -1.02 -11.80 17.77
CA SER A 43 -2.45 -11.46 17.74
C SER A 43 -3.21 -12.24 18.82
N PRO A 44 -3.84 -11.58 19.82
CA PRO A 44 -3.81 -10.14 20.12
C PRO A 44 -2.43 -9.62 20.60
N PRO A 45 -2.17 -8.29 20.57
CA PRO A 45 -3.14 -7.20 20.34
C PRO A 45 -3.35 -6.79 18.88
N ASN A 46 -2.51 -7.26 17.94
CA ASN A 46 -2.80 -7.08 16.52
C ASN A 46 -4.08 -7.81 16.13
N TYR A 47 -4.76 -7.35 15.08
CA TYR A 47 -6.03 -7.92 14.66
C TYR A 47 -5.84 -9.07 13.67
N LYS A 48 -6.07 -10.31 14.10
CA LYS A 48 -6.14 -11.50 13.23
C LYS A 48 -5.03 -11.55 12.16
N GLY A 49 -3.79 -11.27 12.56
CA GLY A 49 -2.63 -11.30 11.67
C GLY A 49 -2.37 -10.07 10.80
N ARG A 50 -3.16 -8.99 10.90
CA ARG A 50 -2.85 -7.70 10.27
C ARG A 50 -1.78 -6.98 11.08
N PHE A 51 -0.93 -6.18 10.44
CA PHE A 51 -0.01 -5.26 11.10
C PHE A 51 -0.74 -3.98 11.55
N SER A 52 -1.87 -4.15 12.23
CA SER A 52 -2.74 -3.09 12.71
C SER A 52 -3.67 -3.63 13.81
N ASN A 53 -4.39 -2.75 14.49
CA ASN A 53 -5.43 -3.10 15.45
C ASN A 53 -6.79 -3.43 14.79
N GLY A 54 -6.85 -3.54 13.47
CA GLY A 54 -8.05 -3.91 12.74
C GLY A 54 -7.76 -4.26 11.27
N LYS A 55 -8.74 -4.01 10.40
CA LYS A 55 -8.57 -4.24 8.95
C LYS A 55 -7.63 -3.21 8.35
N VAL A 56 -6.96 -3.58 7.26
CA VAL A 56 -6.13 -2.66 6.49
C VAL A 56 -6.92 -2.02 5.34
N TRP A 57 -6.37 -0.96 4.73
CA TRP A 57 -7.08 -0.07 3.80
C TRP A 57 -7.73 -0.82 2.63
N ILE A 58 -7.03 -1.82 2.08
CA ILE A 58 -7.51 -2.57 0.92
C ILE A 58 -8.74 -3.42 1.26
N GLU A 59 -8.86 -3.92 2.49
CA GLU A 59 -10.03 -4.67 2.94
C GLU A 59 -11.26 -3.74 3.01
N TYR A 60 -11.10 -2.53 3.54
CA TYR A 60 -12.17 -1.52 3.57
C TYR A 60 -12.58 -1.06 2.16
N LEU A 61 -11.61 -0.86 1.26
CA LEU A 61 -11.89 -0.49 -0.13
C LEU A 61 -12.69 -1.61 -0.82
N THR A 62 -12.29 -2.86 -0.63
CA THR A 62 -13.01 -4.03 -1.16
C THR A 62 -14.44 -4.09 -0.64
N MET A 63 -14.64 -3.87 0.67
CA MET A 63 -15.97 -3.86 1.27
C MET A 63 -16.89 -2.81 0.65
N LYS A 64 -16.38 -1.63 0.30
CA LYS A 64 -17.17 -0.55 -0.34
C LYS A 64 -17.63 -0.89 -1.74
N TYR A 65 -16.82 -1.63 -2.49
CA TYR A 65 -17.17 -2.11 -3.82
C TYR A 65 -17.96 -3.41 -3.79
N HIS A 66 -18.09 -4.05 -2.63
CA HIS A 66 -18.62 -5.42 -2.50
C HIS A 66 -17.89 -6.41 -3.43
N ALA A 67 -16.60 -6.18 -3.65
CA ALA A 67 -15.75 -6.97 -4.54
C ALA A 67 -15.16 -8.20 -3.82
N ASN A 68 -14.56 -9.10 -4.58
CA ASN A 68 -13.70 -10.16 -4.02
C ASN A 68 -12.28 -9.62 -3.83
N LEU A 69 -11.69 -9.83 -2.65
CA LEU A 69 -10.28 -9.50 -2.40
C LEU A 69 -9.39 -10.72 -2.68
N ILE A 70 -8.41 -10.56 -3.57
CA ILE A 70 -7.28 -11.48 -3.73
C ILE A 70 -6.05 -10.78 -3.18
N ASP A 71 -5.65 -11.17 -1.96
CA ASP A 71 -4.51 -10.58 -1.28
C ASP A 71 -3.24 -11.42 -1.49
N LYS A 72 -2.26 -10.82 -2.16
CA LYS A 72 -0.91 -11.39 -2.38
C LYS A 72 0.17 -10.66 -1.58
N ALA A 73 -0.19 -9.66 -0.78
CA ALA A 73 0.75 -8.89 0.01
C ALA A 73 1.33 -9.71 1.16
N PHE A 74 2.61 -9.49 1.47
CA PHE A 74 3.28 -10.10 2.62
C PHE A 74 4.00 -9.01 3.40
N GLY A 75 3.75 -8.92 4.71
CA GLY A 75 4.57 -8.08 5.59
C GLY A 75 6.07 -8.25 5.32
N SER A 76 6.78 -7.12 5.25
CA SER A 76 8.21 -7.03 4.88
C SER A 76 8.55 -7.30 3.40
N ALA A 77 7.57 -7.42 2.51
CA ALA A 77 7.84 -7.46 1.07
C ALA A 77 8.55 -6.19 0.60
N THR A 78 9.58 -6.38 -0.22
CA THR A 78 10.32 -5.33 -0.94
C THR A 78 9.74 -5.16 -2.35
N SER A 79 10.26 -4.22 -3.13
CA SER A 79 9.91 -4.08 -4.55
C SER A 79 10.27 -5.34 -5.34
N ASP A 80 11.45 -5.89 -5.07
CA ASP A 80 12.01 -7.06 -5.75
C ASP A 80 13.09 -7.73 -4.89
N ASN A 81 12.95 -9.04 -4.67
CA ASN A 81 13.93 -9.83 -3.92
C ASN A 81 15.31 -9.92 -4.59
N ASP A 82 15.41 -9.72 -5.91
CA ASP A 82 16.69 -9.69 -6.63
C ASP A 82 17.47 -8.39 -6.35
N LEU A 83 16.79 -7.33 -5.90
CA LEU A 83 17.39 -6.06 -5.48
C LEU A 83 17.66 -6.03 -3.97
N VAL A 84 16.61 -6.22 -3.18
CA VAL A 84 16.67 -6.29 -1.72
C VAL A 84 15.78 -7.46 -1.30
N PRO A 85 16.32 -8.54 -0.72
CA PRO A 85 15.50 -9.66 -0.28
C PRO A 85 14.45 -9.23 0.74
N GLY A 86 13.18 -9.54 0.49
CA GLY A 86 12.12 -9.43 1.50
C GLY A 86 12.32 -10.46 2.60
N HIS A 87 12.53 -10.02 3.84
CA HIS A 87 12.68 -10.90 4.99
C HIS A 87 12.35 -10.22 6.32
N PHE A 88 12.11 -11.03 7.35
CA PHE A 88 11.99 -10.56 8.73
C PHE A 88 12.48 -11.62 9.73
N GLN A 89 12.84 -11.16 10.93
CA GLN A 89 13.20 -12.04 12.05
C GLN A 89 12.05 -12.12 13.05
N TRP A 90 11.69 -13.34 13.44
CA TRP A 90 10.68 -13.60 14.46
C TRP A 90 10.97 -14.93 15.16
N ASP A 91 10.85 -14.96 16.49
CA ASP A 91 11.05 -16.16 17.32
C ASP A 91 12.34 -16.94 16.98
N ASN A 92 13.48 -16.22 17.01
CA ASN A 92 14.82 -16.73 16.67
C ASN A 92 14.96 -17.35 15.26
N SER A 93 13.98 -17.12 14.38
CA SER A 93 13.96 -17.63 13.01
C SER A 93 13.98 -16.47 12.01
N ASN A 94 14.57 -16.71 10.84
CA ASN A 94 14.54 -15.77 9.72
C ASN A 94 13.56 -16.29 8.67
N TYR A 95 12.59 -15.46 8.29
CA TYR A 95 11.58 -15.78 7.30
C TYR A 95 11.84 -14.96 6.04
N SER A 96 11.82 -15.61 4.88
CA SER A 96 11.81 -14.94 3.58
C SER A 96 10.38 -14.76 3.10
N VAL A 97 10.10 -13.60 2.50
CA VAL A 97 8.81 -13.28 1.89
C VAL A 97 9.03 -12.84 0.45
N PRO A 98 8.05 -13.05 -0.45
CA PRO A 98 8.16 -12.56 -1.82
C PRO A 98 8.02 -11.03 -1.87
N GLY A 99 8.94 -10.37 -2.57
CA GLY A 99 8.80 -8.99 -2.99
C GLY A 99 7.67 -8.84 -4.03
N ILE A 100 7.26 -7.61 -4.30
CA ILE A 100 6.11 -7.31 -5.17
C ILE A 100 6.30 -7.92 -6.56
N LYS A 101 7.51 -7.84 -7.14
CA LYS A 101 7.83 -8.53 -8.40
C LYS A 101 7.52 -10.03 -8.33
N GLN A 102 7.99 -10.72 -7.29
CA GLN A 102 7.74 -12.17 -7.13
C GLN A 102 6.27 -12.48 -6.84
N GLN A 103 5.56 -11.64 -6.09
CA GLN A 103 4.12 -11.80 -5.86
C GLN A 103 3.34 -11.74 -7.17
N ILE A 104 3.71 -10.82 -8.07
CA ILE A 104 3.14 -10.68 -9.41
C ILE A 104 3.50 -11.89 -10.28
N ASP A 105 4.78 -12.29 -10.31
CA ASP A 105 5.24 -13.46 -11.07
C ASP A 105 4.47 -14.73 -10.65
N PHE A 106 4.29 -14.95 -9.34
CA PHE A 106 3.50 -16.09 -8.85
C PHE A 106 2.03 -16.01 -9.21
N PHE A 107 1.43 -14.81 -9.16
CA PHE A 107 0.04 -14.61 -9.55
C PHE A 107 -0.20 -14.92 -11.03
N ILE A 108 0.64 -14.35 -11.91
CA ILE A 108 0.61 -14.57 -13.37
C ILE A 108 0.70 -16.08 -13.67
N ASN A 109 1.63 -16.78 -13.03
CA ASN A 109 1.83 -18.22 -13.28
C ASN A 109 0.70 -19.11 -12.75
N SER A 110 -0.09 -18.64 -11.78
CA SER A 110 -1.13 -19.45 -11.12
C SER A 110 -2.57 -19.16 -11.57
N HIS A 111 -2.79 -18.11 -12.37
CA HIS A 111 -4.14 -17.69 -12.78
C HIS A 111 -4.31 -17.52 -14.31
N PRO A 112 -3.85 -18.47 -15.16
CA PRO A 112 -3.94 -18.29 -16.61
C PRO A 112 -5.39 -18.18 -17.09
N ASN A 113 -5.65 -17.28 -18.05
CA ASN A 113 -6.92 -17.15 -18.76
C ASN A 113 -8.14 -16.66 -17.93
N GLN A 114 -7.95 -15.67 -17.05
CA GLN A 114 -9.07 -14.96 -16.41
C GLN A 114 -9.36 -13.60 -17.06
N ASN A 115 -10.63 -13.18 -17.05
CA ASN A 115 -11.00 -11.82 -17.45
C ASN A 115 -10.85 -10.86 -16.27
N TYR A 116 -10.06 -9.80 -16.44
CA TYR A 116 -9.78 -8.78 -15.43
C TYR A 116 -10.38 -7.40 -15.76
N ASP A 117 -11.33 -7.30 -16.70
CA ASP A 117 -11.95 -6.02 -17.14
C ASP A 117 -12.57 -5.21 -15.99
N LYS A 118 -13.09 -5.87 -14.95
CA LYS A 118 -13.64 -5.27 -13.73
C LYS A 118 -12.79 -5.51 -12.50
N THR A 119 -11.47 -5.54 -12.68
CA THR A 119 -10.51 -5.78 -11.60
C THR A 119 -9.66 -4.56 -11.34
N LEU A 120 -9.59 -4.14 -10.08
CA LEU A 120 -8.60 -3.18 -9.61
C LEU A 120 -7.33 -3.90 -9.17
N PHE A 121 -6.20 -3.62 -9.83
CA PHE A 121 -4.88 -4.04 -9.36
C PHE A 121 -4.27 -2.95 -8.49
N ALA A 122 -3.91 -3.27 -7.25
CA ALA A 122 -3.24 -2.37 -6.32
C ALA A 122 -1.81 -2.85 -6.02
N MET A 123 -0.84 -1.95 -6.06
CA MET A 123 0.57 -2.23 -5.72
C MET A 123 0.99 -1.42 -4.50
N GLY A 124 0.67 -1.90 -3.30
CA GLY A 124 0.93 -1.23 -2.02
C GLY A 124 2.36 -1.41 -1.51
N TYR A 125 3.30 -0.62 -2.04
CA TYR A 125 4.69 -0.54 -1.58
C TYR A 125 4.91 0.61 -0.59
N PHE A 126 5.44 0.33 0.60
CA PHE A 126 5.59 1.30 1.70
C PHE A 126 7.03 1.37 2.26
N GLY A 127 8.03 1.03 1.45
CA GLY A 127 9.42 1.44 1.68
C GLY A 127 10.36 0.41 2.30
N ASN A 128 10.02 -0.89 2.28
CA ASN A 128 10.85 -1.92 2.93
C ASN A 128 12.26 -2.05 2.33
N ASP A 129 12.47 -1.78 1.04
CA ASP A 129 13.80 -1.85 0.42
C ASP A 129 14.80 -0.93 1.15
N TYR A 130 14.33 0.24 1.58
CA TYR A 130 15.16 1.21 2.28
C TYR A 130 15.45 0.81 3.73
N ARG A 131 14.59 -0.01 4.35
CA ARG A 131 14.69 -0.43 5.75
C ARG A 131 15.45 -1.74 5.93
N LEU A 132 15.41 -2.63 4.92
CA LEU A 132 15.98 -3.97 5.01
C LEU A 132 17.43 -4.06 4.49
N THR A 133 17.92 -3.05 3.77
CA THR A 133 19.32 -2.99 3.32
C THR A 133 20.19 -2.09 4.20
N ASN A 134 21.37 -2.58 4.56
CA ASN A 134 22.37 -1.77 5.28
C ASN A 134 23.23 -0.91 4.35
N ASN A 135 23.26 -1.23 3.05
CA ASN A 135 24.10 -0.53 2.06
C ASN A 135 23.42 0.70 1.45
N GLY A 136 22.16 0.96 1.82
CA GLY A 136 21.28 1.86 1.09
C GLY A 136 20.91 1.32 -0.30
N ILE A 137 19.88 1.92 -0.89
CA ILE A 137 19.48 1.65 -2.27
C ILE A 137 18.92 2.95 -2.87
N ASN A 138 19.29 3.24 -4.12
CA ASN A 138 18.82 4.45 -4.78
C ASN A 138 17.31 4.35 -5.06
N PRO A 139 16.50 5.36 -4.68
CA PRO A 139 15.09 5.34 -4.96
C PRO A 139 14.69 5.14 -6.42
N SER A 140 15.49 5.62 -7.38
CA SER A 140 15.19 5.40 -8.80
C SER A 140 15.20 3.92 -9.18
N VAL A 141 16.10 3.11 -8.60
CA VAL A 141 16.20 1.67 -8.88
C VAL A 141 14.98 0.93 -8.36
N VAL A 142 14.54 1.24 -7.13
CA VAL A 142 13.33 0.68 -6.52
C VAL A 142 12.08 1.04 -7.34
N VAL A 143 11.93 2.31 -7.72
CA VAL A 143 10.80 2.75 -8.54
C VAL A 143 10.81 2.07 -9.91
N SER A 144 11.97 1.98 -10.58
CA SER A 144 12.07 1.27 -11.86
C SER A 144 11.63 -0.19 -11.75
N SER A 145 11.91 -0.87 -10.64
CA SER A 145 11.44 -2.24 -10.40
C SER A 145 9.91 -2.33 -10.22
N LEU A 146 9.32 -1.35 -9.52
CA LEU A 146 7.85 -1.27 -9.39
C LEU A 146 7.19 -1.02 -10.75
N ILE A 147 7.72 -0.09 -11.56
CA ILE A 147 7.20 0.19 -12.91
C ILE A 147 7.38 -1.02 -13.83
N TYR A 148 8.53 -1.71 -13.75
CA TYR A 148 8.74 -2.97 -14.46
C TYR A 148 7.67 -4.01 -14.07
N SER A 149 7.40 -4.17 -12.77
CA SER A 149 6.40 -5.11 -12.29
C SER A 149 4.97 -4.74 -12.73
N ALA A 150 4.63 -3.45 -12.75
CA ALA A 150 3.38 -2.95 -13.31
C ALA A 150 3.26 -3.28 -14.81
N SER A 151 4.35 -3.14 -15.58
CA SER A 151 4.37 -3.52 -17.00
C SER A 151 4.11 -5.01 -17.22
N GLN A 152 4.61 -5.88 -16.32
CA GLN A 152 4.31 -7.32 -16.40
C GLN A 152 2.82 -7.59 -16.19
N LEU A 153 2.17 -6.91 -15.24
CA LEU A 153 0.73 -7.02 -15.04
C LEU A 153 -0.08 -6.53 -16.25
N VAL A 154 0.30 -5.39 -16.83
CA VAL A 154 -0.34 -4.86 -18.05
C VAL A 154 -0.18 -5.80 -19.24
N ASN A 155 0.99 -6.42 -19.41
CA ASN A 155 1.21 -7.35 -20.52
C ASN A 155 0.51 -8.70 -20.31
N TYR A 156 0.36 -9.12 -19.05
CA TYR A 156 -0.27 -10.38 -18.71
C TYR A 156 -1.80 -10.34 -18.80
N SER A 157 -2.38 -9.21 -18.43
CA SER A 157 -3.82 -9.06 -18.27
C SER A 157 -4.34 -7.91 -19.10
N ASN A 158 -5.60 -7.95 -19.51
CA ASN A 158 -6.28 -6.75 -20.03
C ASN A 158 -6.61 -5.75 -18.90
N ALA A 159 -5.73 -5.60 -17.90
CA ALA A 159 -5.90 -4.71 -16.76
C ALA A 159 -6.34 -3.34 -17.26
N LYS A 160 -7.45 -2.85 -16.74
CA LYS A 160 -7.97 -1.53 -17.10
C LYS A 160 -7.54 -0.45 -16.12
N ILE A 161 -7.08 -0.85 -14.94
CA ILE A 161 -6.75 0.07 -13.88
C ILE A 161 -5.68 -0.51 -12.94
N ILE A 162 -4.67 0.30 -12.64
CA ILE A 162 -3.61 0.00 -11.68
C ILE A 162 -3.49 1.17 -10.72
N LEU A 163 -3.53 0.89 -9.42
CA LEU A 163 -3.37 1.88 -8.35
C LEU A 163 -2.06 1.64 -7.61
N ILE A 164 -1.21 2.68 -7.57
CA ILE A 164 0.07 2.66 -6.85
C ILE A 164 0.08 3.84 -5.87
N PRO A 165 0.16 3.61 -4.55
CA PRO A 165 0.30 4.67 -3.57
C PRO A 165 1.74 5.17 -3.47
N THR A 166 1.90 6.44 -3.09
CA THR A 166 3.16 6.96 -2.57
C THR A 166 3.47 6.40 -1.18
N ILE A 167 4.74 6.48 -0.76
CA ILE A 167 5.15 6.07 0.58
C ILE A 167 4.87 7.21 1.56
N PRO A 168 4.12 7.00 2.65
CA PRO A 168 3.90 8.03 3.65
C PRO A 168 5.18 8.38 4.40
N LEU A 169 5.27 9.63 4.84
CA LEU A 169 6.30 10.04 5.78
C LEU A 169 5.97 9.48 7.16
N LEU A 170 7.01 9.08 7.89
CA LEU A 170 6.85 8.55 9.24
C LEU A 170 7.31 9.59 10.28
N PRO A 171 6.63 9.69 11.43
CA PRO A 171 7.08 10.54 12.53
C PRO A 171 8.54 10.24 12.92
N ASN A 172 9.36 11.29 12.99
CA ASN A 172 10.77 11.21 13.41
C ASN A 172 11.66 10.22 12.65
N SER A 173 11.29 9.82 11.42
CA SER A 173 12.09 8.88 10.64
C SER A 173 13.20 9.58 9.85
N THR A 174 14.42 9.05 9.98
CA THR A 174 15.58 9.45 9.15
C THR A 174 15.41 9.11 7.67
N GLN A 175 14.42 8.25 7.33
CA GLN A 175 14.15 7.80 5.97
C GLN A 175 13.23 8.75 5.19
N ASN A 176 12.65 9.78 5.82
CA ASN A 176 11.69 10.66 5.16
C ASN A 176 12.26 11.40 3.93
N SER A 177 13.56 11.71 3.92
CA SER A 177 14.23 12.27 2.74
C SER A 177 14.29 11.25 1.58
N THR A 178 14.57 9.98 1.89
CA THR A 178 14.55 8.86 0.94
C THR A 178 13.14 8.62 0.40
N PHE A 179 12.11 8.63 1.26
CA PHE A 179 10.71 8.47 0.84
C PHE A 179 10.24 9.63 -0.03
N THR A 180 10.62 10.87 0.29
CA THR A 180 10.32 12.04 -0.54
C THR A 180 10.94 11.90 -1.93
N ASN A 181 12.19 11.43 -2.03
CA ASN A 181 12.84 11.19 -3.31
C ASN A 181 12.20 10.03 -4.07
N HIS A 182 11.82 8.94 -3.39
CA HIS A 182 11.04 7.86 -3.99
C HIS A 182 9.74 8.38 -4.60
N ASN A 183 8.93 9.11 -3.84
CA ASN A 183 7.63 9.61 -4.31
C ASN A 183 7.77 10.51 -5.54
N LYS A 184 8.82 11.35 -5.59
CA LYS A 184 9.16 12.15 -6.77
C LYS A 184 9.50 11.30 -8.00
N PHE A 185 10.36 10.30 -7.84
CA PHE A 185 10.70 9.39 -8.94
C PHE A 185 9.51 8.55 -9.38
N LEU A 186 8.69 8.08 -8.44
CA LEU A 186 7.47 7.33 -8.72
C LEU A 186 6.53 8.15 -9.59
N LYS A 187 6.25 9.40 -9.21
CA LYS A 187 5.42 10.28 -10.03
C LYS A 187 5.96 10.45 -11.45
N ILE A 188 7.25 10.76 -11.60
CA ILE A 188 7.87 10.97 -12.91
C ILE A 188 7.78 9.70 -13.79
N LEU A 189 8.14 8.54 -13.25
CA LEU A 189 8.15 7.31 -14.05
C LEU A 189 6.74 6.77 -14.29
N LEU A 190 5.79 7.02 -13.38
CA LEU A 190 4.40 6.62 -13.57
C LEU A 190 3.70 7.51 -14.61
N ASP A 191 4.03 8.80 -14.69
CA ASP A 191 3.56 9.69 -15.76
C ASP A 191 4.02 9.20 -17.14
N SER A 192 5.30 8.80 -17.27
CA SER A 192 5.82 8.19 -18.50
C SER A 192 5.14 6.86 -18.82
N PHE A 193 5.01 5.98 -17.82
CA PHE A 193 4.35 4.68 -17.98
C PHE A 193 2.88 4.82 -18.42
N SER A 194 2.14 5.76 -17.83
CA SER A 194 0.76 6.08 -18.23
C SER A 194 0.66 6.55 -19.68
N ALA A 195 1.62 7.37 -20.13
CA ALA A 195 1.67 7.82 -21.53
C ALA A 195 1.98 6.68 -22.53
N GLU A 196 2.74 5.66 -22.11
CA GLU A 196 3.07 4.48 -22.90
C GLU A 196 1.94 3.43 -22.93
N HIS A 197 1.02 3.47 -21.95
CA HIS A 197 -0.09 2.53 -21.79
C HIS A 197 -1.46 3.24 -21.75
N PRO A 198 -1.87 3.93 -22.83
CA PRO A 198 -3.09 4.75 -22.85
C PRO A 198 -4.40 3.95 -22.70
N ASP A 199 -4.34 2.62 -22.80
CA ASP A 199 -5.45 1.69 -22.62
C ASP A 199 -5.63 1.22 -21.16
N VAL A 200 -4.72 1.62 -20.26
CA VAL A 200 -4.71 1.31 -18.83
C VAL A 200 -4.78 2.61 -18.03
N GLU A 201 -5.75 2.71 -17.11
CA GLU A 201 -5.81 3.83 -16.18
C GLU A 201 -4.81 3.62 -15.03
N VAL A 202 -3.69 4.34 -15.09
CA VAL A 202 -2.65 4.27 -14.08
C VAL A 202 -2.84 5.38 -13.06
N LEU A 203 -3.09 5.00 -11.81
CA LEU A 203 -3.48 5.90 -10.72
C LEU A 203 -2.37 6.00 -9.68
N LEU A 204 -1.79 7.19 -9.52
CA LEU A 204 -0.95 7.54 -8.38
C LEU A 204 -1.85 7.95 -7.21
N TYR A 205 -1.89 7.18 -6.14
CA TYR A 205 -2.56 7.60 -4.91
C TYR A 205 -1.60 8.41 -4.03
N PRO A 206 -1.86 9.71 -3.76
CA PRO A 206 -0.96 10.56 -2.97
C PRO A 206 -1.15 10.29 -1.47
N PHE A 207 -0.75 9.10 -1.03
CA PHE A 207 -0.89 8.63 0.34
C PHE A 207 -0.18 9.55 1.34
N ASP A 208 1.05 9.94 1.03
CA ASP A 208 1.86 10.89 1.82
C ASP A 208 1.19 12.24 2.01
N GLU A 209 0.68 12.84 0.94
CA GLU A 209 -0.02 14.13 1.01
C GLU A 209 -1.34 14.01 1.78
N VAL A 210 -2.06 12.90 1.64
CA VAL A 210 -3.33 12.65 2.36
C VAL A 210 -3.08 12.49 3.86
N LEU A 211 -2.04 11.76 4.26
CA LEU A 211 -1.68 11.65 5.68
C LEU A 211 -1.17 12.98 6.23
N LEU A 212 -0.27 13.67 5.51
CA LEU A 212 0.24 14.97 5.94
C LEU A 212 -0.89 15.99 6.10
N LYS A 213 -1.89 15.97 5.22
CA LYS A 213 -3.08 16.82 5.35
C LYS A 213 -3.90 16.50 6.59
N LEU A 214 -4.05 15.20 6.92
CA LEU A 214 -4.74 14.79 8.13
C LEU A 214 -3.98 15.26 9.39
N GLU A 215 -2.67 15.05 9.42
CA GLU A 215 -1.79 15.45 10.53
C GLU A 215 -1.84 16.95 10.83
N ASN A 216 -2.00 17.79 9.80
CA ASN A 216 -1.96 19.25 9.91
C ASN A 216 -3.35 19.92 9.90
N SER A 217 -4.43 19.18 10.15
CA SER A 217 -5.79 19.72 10.12
C SER A 217 -6.56 19.44 11.40
N ASP A 218 -6.65 20.45 12.27
CA ASP A 218 -7.42 20.38 13.52
C ASP A 218 -8.87 19.92 13.27
N ASP A 219 -9.54 20.47 12.25
CA ASP A 219 -10.89 20.06 11.86
C ASP A 219 -11.00 18.56 11.55
N LEU A 220 -10.04 17.99 10.82
CA LEU A 220 -10.06 16.56 10.47
C LEU A 220 -9.72 15.69 11.68
N LEU A 221 -8.75 16.10 12.50
CA LEU A 221 -8.37 15.41 13.71
C LEU A 221 -9.53 15.38 14.71
N GLU A 222 -10.23 16.50 14.91
CA GLU A 222 -11.42 16.58 15.75
C GLU A 222 -12.54 15.67 15.21
N LYS A 223 -12.81 15.71 13.90
CA LYS A 223 -13.85 14.89 13.27
C LYS A 223 -13.62 13.39 13.41
N LEU A 224 -12.35 12.97 13.43
CA LEU A 224 -11.94 11.57 13.57
C LEU A 224 -11.63 11.20 15.03
N ASN A 225 -11.67 12.16 15.95
CA ASN A 225 -11.23 12.03 17.34
C ASN A 225 -9.80 11.48 17.46
N ILE A 226 -8.87 11.99 16.63
CA ILE A 226 -7.44 11.64 16.69
C ILE A 226 -6.72 12.68 17.54
N THR A 227 -6.10 12.23 18.62
CA THR A 227 -5.37 13.10 19.56
C THR A 227 -3.86 12.81 19.56
N ASN A 228 -3.42 11.72 18.93
CA ASN A 228 -2.00 11.39 18.82
C ASN A 228 -1.64 10.99 17.39
N VAL A 229 -0.79 11.81 16.77
CA VAL A 229 -0.30 11.64 15.39
C VAL A 229 1.18 11.27 15.31
N PHE A 230 1.86 11.14 16.45
CA PHE A 230 3.33 10.97 16.47
C PHE A 230 3.78 9.62 17.01
N ASN A 231 3.13 9.12 18.07
CA ASN A 231 3.56 7.91 18.76
C ASN A 231 2.64 6.74 18.37
N GLY A 232 3.23 5.55 18.22
CA GLY A 232 2.48 4.31 18.12
C GLY A 232 1.73 4.00 19.41
N CYS A 233 0.52 3.44 19.31
CA CYS A 233 -0.23 2.95 20.46
C CYS A 233 0.31 1.62 21.03
N ASN A 234 0.98 0.84 20.20
CA ASN A 234 1.59 -0.46 20.50
C ASN A 234 3.06 -0.41 20.07
N SER A 235 3.86 -1.39 20.50
CA SER A 235 5.17 -1.64 19.89
C SER A 235 5.12 -2.92 19.08
N TYR A 236 5.71 -2.91 17.88
CA TYR A 236 5.77 -4.10 17.03
C TYR A 236 6.50 -5.26 17.72
N LYS A 237 7.62 -4.97 18.42
CA LYS A 237 8.46 -5.98 19.07
C LYS A 237 7.99 -6.35 20.48
N ASP A 238 7.35 -5.41 21.18
CA ASP A 238 6.87 -5.62 22.55
C ASP A 238 5.40 -5.24 22.69
N ALA A 239 4.53 -6.18 22.33
CA ALA A 239 3.09 -5.99 22.40
C ALA A 239 2.50 -6.23 23.81
N SER A 240 3.27 -5.96 24.87
CA SER A 240 2.86 -6.13 26.27
C SER A 240 2.10 -4.92 26.82
N ASN A 241 2.33 -3.72 26.27
CA ASN A 241 1.73 -2.47 26.74
C ASN A 241 1.08 -1.72 25.57
N VAL A 242 -0.19 -2.03 25.30
CA VAL A 242 -1.02 -1.25 24.38
C VAL A 242 -1.53 -0.02 25.11
N CYS A 243 -1.53 1.13 24.44
CA CYS A 243 -2.05 2.38 24.95
C CYS A 243 -3.56 2.31 25.26
N GLU A 244 -4.04 3.24 26.08
CA GLU A 244 -5.48 3.45 26.27
C GLU A 244 -6.09 4.16 25.05
N ASN A 245 -7.31 3.77 24.67
CA ASN A 245 -8.07 4.36 23.55
C ASN A 245 -7.31 4.34 22.21
N PRO A 246 -6.94 3.14 21.69
CA PRO A 246 -6.16 2.99 20.45
C PRO A 246 -6.83 3.63 19.23
N GLU A 247 -8.14 3.86 19.26
CA GLU A 247 -8.88 4.57 18.23
C GLU A 247 -8.54 6.06 18.15
N ASN A 248 -7.94 6.67 19.17
CA ASN A 248 -7.53 8.08 19.14
C ASN A 248 -6.11 8.28 18.57
N TYR A 249 -5.47 7.20 18.13
CA TYR A 249 -4.11 7.19 17.59
C TYR A 249 -4.12 7.03 16.08
N MET A 250 -3.24 7.78 15.42
CA MET A 250 -2.99 7.62 14.00
C MET A 250 -2.16 6.36 13.71
N PHE A 251 -1.12 6.15 14.51
CA PHE A 251 -0.19 5.04 14.37
C PHE A 251 -0.50 3.93 15.37
N TRP A 252 -0.59 2.71 14.87
CA TRP A 252 -0.73 1.52 15.68
C TRP A 252 0.60 1.17 16.33
N ASP A 253 1.70 1.20 15.60
CA ASP A 253 3.04 1.00 16.14
C ASP A 253 4.02 2.04 15.59
N GLU A 254 5.33 1.80 15.64
CA GLU A 254 6.34 2.74 15.17
C GLU A 254 6.27 3.03 13.65
N VAL A 255 5.51 2.23 12.91
CA VAL A 255 5.43 2.28 11.45
C VAL A 255 3.98 2.24 10.99
N HIS A 256 3.20 1.28 11.45
CA HIS A 256 1.90 0.94 10.88
C HIS A 256 0.78 1.84 11.42
N LEU A 257 -0.25 2.02 10.60
CA LEU A 257 -1.40 2.84 10.92
C LEU A 257 -2.45 2.07 11.72
N THR A 258 -3.27 2.77 12.50
CA THR A 258 -4.45 2.16 13.09
C THR A 258 -5.52 1.87 12.04
N THR A 259 -6.42 0.93 12.35
CA THR A 259 -7.55 0.57 11.49
C THR A 259 -8.45 1.75 11.15
N LYS A 260 -8.58 2.73 12.06
CA LYS A 260 -9.35 3.96 11.83
C LYS A 260 -8.73 4.78 10.69
N ILE A 261 -7.41 4.88 10.66
CA ILE A 261 -6.71 5.60 9.58
C ILE A 261 -6.74 4.78 8.29
N HIS A 262 -6.60 3.45 8.35
CA HIS A 262 -6.78 2.61 7.17
C HIS A 262 -8.18 2.77 6.55
N GLU A 263 -9.23 2.90 7.36
CA GLU A 263 -10.59 3.18 6.88
C GLU A 263 -10.69 4.58 6.26
N TYR A 264 -10.10 5.61 6.88
CA TYR A 264 -10.02 6.96 6.31
C TYR A 264 -9.33 6.97 4.93
N ILE A 265 -8.21 6.26 4.80
CA ILE A 265 -7.50 6.10 3.52
C ILE A 265 -8.38 5.40 2.49
N ALA A 266 -9.02 4.29 2.85
CA ALA A 266 -9.92 3.57 1.95
C ALA A 266 -11.10 4.43 1.49
N ASN A 267 -11.67 5.25 2.37
CA ASN A 267 -12.69 6.25 2.02
C ASN A 267 -12.17 7.28 1.00
N ASN A 268 -10.95 7.77 1.21
CA ASN A 268 -10.33 8.74 0.31
C ASN A 268 -10.06 8.14 -1.09
N VAL A 269 -9.50 6.92 -1.15
CA VAL A 269 -9.29 6.18 -2.40
C VAL A 269 -10.62 5.94 -3.12
N TYR A 270 -11.63 5.43 -2.41
CA TYR A 270 -12.96 5.20 -2.99
C TYR A 270 -13.54 6.48 -3.60
N ASN A 271 -13.53 7.58 -2.85
CA ASN A 271 -14.06 8.86 -3.32
C ASN A 271 -13.32 9.41 -4.56
N ARG A 272 -12.03 9.09 -4.72
CA ARG A 272 -11.28 9.42 -5.95
C ARG A 272 -11.69 8.56 -7.13
N LEU A 273 -11.81 7.25 -6.93
CA LEU A 273 -12.25 6.30 -7.95
C LEU A 273 -13.67 6.59 -8.46
N ILE A 274 -14.57 7.09 -7.61
CA ILE A 274 -15.93 7.48 -8.01
C ILE A 274 -16.07 8.95 -8.43
N GLY A 275 -14.95 9.69 -8.55
CA GLY A 275 -14.94 11.06 -9.07
C GLY A 275 -15.42 12.15 -8.11
N LEU A 276 -15.61 11.87 -6.82
CA LEU A 276 -15.95 12.87 -5.80
C LEU A 276 -14.74 13.72 -5.37
N ILE A 277 -13.53 13.18 -5.53
CA ILE A 277 -12.26 13.84 -5.24
C ILE A 277 -11.34 13.62 -6.45
N LYS A 278 -10.59 14.62 -6.89
CA LYS A 278 -9.61 14.45 -7.98
C LYS A 278 -8.40 13.65 -7.49
N TRP A 279 -7.65 12.99 -8.38
CA TRP A 279 -6.36 12.35 -8.09
C TRP A 279 -5.27 13.37 -7.76
#